data_AF-A0AAU3ETN5-F1
#
_entry.id   AF-A0AAU3ETN5-F1
#
_cell.length_a   1.000
_cell.length_b   1.000
_cell.length_c   1.000
_cell.angle_alpha   90.00
_cell.angle_beta   90.00
_cell.angle_gamma   90.00
#
_symmetry.space_group_name_H-M   'P 1'
#
loop_
_entity.id
_entity.type
_entity.pdbx_description
1 polymer ?
#
loop_
_entity_poly.entity_id
_entity_poly.type
_entity_poly.pdbx_seq_one_letter_code
_entity_poly.pdbx_strand_id
1 'polypeptide(L)'
;MQAVEEPGRAAPGQHAGAPVDLRVEGGLRGLPVRGEGQAPVAPQFVRGLPRYVLAAPRHRPPHDPAADLAKVVETYDNGVDVLDALTTWEFVDPDYAAMIDALHKAAGGDPGPLRGLIAGVRQGSAATAAELSQGLHASTLCLDGRYPWGRSDTPVAARQEALEKAGAELTPADYGPFDATTATGLGSMLSCLHWPRTPAPQLPPEHRRLPGIPVLLLGGDRDLSTPLEWLYDQKKLTPRARVVVVPGAAHSVQTRAVSDKGRQAVFDFLLPR
;
A
#
# COMPACT_ATOMS: atom_id res chain seq x y z
N MET A 1 -34.38 5.44 -58.10
CA MET A 1 -34.89 6.32 -57.01
C MET A 1 -33.75 6.46 -56.00
N GLN A 2 -32.94 7.52 -56.17
CA GLN A 2 -32.89 8.71 -55.30
C GLN A 2 -32.24 8.39 -53.93
N ALA A 3 -30.95 8.70 -53.73
CA ALA A 3 -30.31 10.00 -53.44
C ALA A 3 -30.38 10.36 -51.93
N VAL A 4 -29.25 10.29 -51.20
CA VAL A 4 -28.35 11.38 -50.74
C VAL A 4 -28.70 11.86 -49.33
N GLU A 5 -27.76 11.76 -48.37
CA GLU A 5 -27.17 12.90 -47.60
C GLU A 5 -26.17 12.40 -46.54
N GLU A 6 -24.92 12.88 -46.62
CA GLU A 6 -23.95 12.93 -45.52
C GLU A 6 -24.25 14.11 -44.60
N PRO A 7 -23.74 14.10 -43.35
CA PRO A 7 -23.36 15.33 -42.68
C PRO A 7 -21.86 15.37 -42.34
N GLY A 8 -21.18 16.33 -42.97
CA GLY A 8 -20.54 17.42 -42.22
C GLY A 8 -19.18 17.14 -41.58
N ARG A 9 -18.12 17.41 -42.35
CA ARG A 9 -16.77 17.69 -41.87
C ARG A 9 -16.76 19.04 -41.12
N ALA A 10 -16.42 19.05 -39.83
CA ALA A 10 -16.09 20.26 -39.07
C ALA A 10 -14.57 20.34 -38.84
N ALA A 11 -14.00 21.52 -39.12
CA ALA A 11 -12.58 21.86 -39.01
C ALA A 11 -12.17 22.18 -37.54
N PRO A 12 -10.85 22.28 -37.23
CA PRO A 12 -10.34 22.16 -35.86
C PRO A 12 -10.47 23.48 -35.08
N GLY A 13 -11.13 23.41 -33.92
CA GLY A 13 -11.17 24.48 -32.94
C GLY A 13 -9.87 24.55 -32.14
N GLN A 14 -9.17 25.68 -32.27
CA GLN A 14 -8.06 26.08 -31.41
C GLN A 14 -8.58 26.30 -29.98
N HIS A 15 -8.12 25.49 -29.02
CA HIS A 15 -8.10 25.88 -27.61
C HIS A 15 -6.66 25.76 -27.11
N ALA A 16 -5.95 26.89 -27.20
CA ALA A 16 -4.73 27.12 -26.44
C ALA A 16 -5.11 27.23 -24.95
N GLY A 17 -4.98 26.12 -24.23
CA GLY A 17 -5.01 26.10 -22.76
C GLY A 17 -3.61 26.40 -22.23
N ALA A 18 -3.47 27.50 -21.50
CA ALA A 18 -2.24 27.88 -20.80
C ALA A 18 -1.79 26.78 -19.81
N PRO A 19 -0.48 26.66 -19.53
CA PRO A 19 0.01 25.70 -18.55
C PRO A 19 -0.47 26.10 -17.14
N VAL A 20 -1.18 25.18 -16.48
CA VAL A 20 -1.57 25.34 -15.08
C VAL A 20 -0.36 25.01 -14.22
N ASP A 21 0.27 26.06 -13.66
CA ASP A 21 1.32 25.98 -12.65
C ASP A 21 0.69 25.56 -11.31
N LEU A 22 0.71 24.26 -11.01
CA LEU A 22 0.34 23.71 -9.70
C LEU A 22 1.51 23.88 -8.73
N ARG A 23 1.77 25.13 -8.32
CA ARG A 23 2.46 25.40 -7.06
C ARG A 23 1.50 25.06 -5.91
N VAL A 24 1.74 23.92 -5.27
CA VAL A 24 1.15 23.59 -3.98
C VAL A 24 1.79 24.50 -2.93
N GLU A 25 1.21 25.67 -2.72
CA GLU A 25 1.45 26.45 -1.51
C GLU A 25 0.58 25.88 -0.39
N GLY A 26 1.21 25.09 0.48
CA GLY A 26 0.58 24.49 1.65
C GLY A 26 1.67 23.91 2.54
N GLY A 27 2.12 24.69 3.52
CA GLY A 27 3.26 24.38 4.37
C GLY A 27 3.04 23.15 5.26
N LEU A 28 3.79 22.09 4.99
CA LEU A 28 4.13 21.06 5.99
C LEU A 28 5.28 21.59 6.85
N ARG A 29 4.97 22.46 7.82
CA ARG A 29 5.89 22.78 8.92
C ARG A 29 5.52 21.91 10.12
N GLY A 30 6.45 21.07 10.58
CA GLY A 30 6.51 20.73 12.01
C GLY A 30 6.36 19.26 12.45
N LEU A 31 6.64 18.26 11.62
CA LEU A 31 6.88 16.91 12.16
C LEU A 31 8.40 16.72 12.39
N PRO A 32 8.84 16.32 13.59
CA PRO A 32 10.25 16.04 13.85
C PRO A 32 10.65 14.80 13.05
N VAL A 33 11.45 15.01 12.00
CA VAL A 33 12.09 13.94 11.23
C VAL A 33 13.23 13.39 12.08
N ARG A 34 12.97 12.32 12.85
CA ARG A 34 14.06 11.41 13.26
C ARG A 34 14.43 10.59 12.03
N GLY A 35 15.73 10.56 11.73
CA GLY A 35 16.26 9.85 10.57
C GLY A 35 16.06 8.35 10.73
N GLU A 36 15.29 7.75 9.83
CA GLU A 36 15.09 6.31 9.75
C GLU A 36 15.42 5.88 8.32
N GLY A 37 16.51 5.12 8.16
CA GLY A 37 16.78 4.33 6.97
C GLY A 37 15.87 3.10 6.95
N GLN A 38 15.46 2.67 5.74
CA GLN A 38 14.58 1.54 5.42
C GLN A 38 13.95 0.86 6.66
N ALA A 39 12.78 1.36 7.01
CA ALA A 39 12.12 0.95 8.22
C ALA A 39 11.70 -0.53 8.14
N PRO A 40 11.76 -1.26 9.28
CA PRO A 40 11.46 -2.69 9.35
C PRO A 40 10.06 -3.02 8.82
N VAL A 41 9.71 -4.27 8.56
CA VAL A 41 8.31 -4.71 8.38
C VAL A 41 7.43 -4.41 9.63
N ALA A 42 8.01 -3.78 10.66
CA ALA A 42 7.36 -3.22 11.84
C ALA A 42 6.53 -1.95 11.50
N PRO A 43 5.90 -1.29 12.49
CA PRO A 43 4.53 -0.75 12.49
C PRO A 43 4.13 0.24 11.38
N GLN A 44 5.03 0.68 10.49
CA GLN A 44 4.62 1.50 9.35
C GLN A 44 3.74 0.80 8.32
N PHE A 45 3.62 -0.53 8.32
CA PHE A 45 2.58 -1.22 7.54
C PHE A 45 1.17 -0.98 8.10
N VAL A 46 1.03 -0.49 9.33
CA VAL A 46 -0.27 -0.09 9.88
C VAL A 46 -0.36 1.43 10.01
N ARG A 47 0.79 2.11 10.10
CA ARG A 47 0.89 3.57 10.13
C ARG A 47 0.56 4.17 8.76
N GLY A 48 -0.57 4.88 8.69
CA GLY A 48 -0.92 5.75 7.55
C GLY A 48 -1.63 5.07 6.39
N LEU A 49 -1.51 3.74 6.26
CA LEU A 49 -2.10 2.93 5.19
C LEU A 49 -3.63 3.10 5.04
N PRO A 50 -4.44 2.99 6.11
CA PRO A 50 -5.89 3.18 5.97
C PRO A 50 -6.28 4.65 5.93
N ARG A 51 -5.55 5.54 6.62
CA ARG A 51 -5.91 6.96 6.71
C ARG A 51 -5.88 7.67 5.36
N TYR A 52 -4.99 7.27 4.44
CA TYR A 52 -4.93 7.89 3.12
C TYR A 52 -5.95 7.28 2.16
N VAL A 53 -6.06 5.95 2.12
CA VAL A 53 -6.95 5.24 1.20
C VAL A 53 -8.43 5.41 1.55
N LEU A 54 -8.77 5.43 2.84
CA LEU A 54 -10.13 5.67 3.31
C LEU A 54 -10.53 7.15 3.27
N ALA A 55 -9.57 8.08 3.17
CA ALA A 55 -9.83 9.51 3.07
C ALA A 55 -9.89 10.03 1.61
N ALA A 56 -9.48 9.23 0.63
CA ALA A 56 -9.42 9.62 -0.79
C ALA A 56 -10.33 8.81 -1.76
N PRO A 57 -11.54 8.33 -1.39
CA PRO A 57 -12.47 7.83 -2.39
C PRO A 57 -12.84 8.96 -3.37
N ARG A 58 -13.12 8.63 -4.63
CA ARG A 58 -13.62 9.61 -5.63
C ARG A 58 -14.86 10.35 -5.12
N HIS A 59 -15.59 9.74 -4.18
CA HIS A 59 -16.71 10.30 -3.46
C HIS A 59 -16.48 10.20 -1.96
N ARG A 60 -16.43 11.34 -1.26
CA ARG A 60 -16.33 11.38 0.19
C ARG A 60 -17.65 10.87 0.80
N PRO A 61 -17.65 9.74 1.54
CA PRO A 61 -18.87 9.25 2.18
C PRO A 61 -19.32 10.22 3.29
N PRO A 62 -20.61 10.20 3.67
CA PRO A 62 -21.14 11.03 4.76
C PRO A 62 -20.74 10.55 6.16
N HIS A 63 -19.95 9.47 6.25
CA HIS A 63 -19.38 8.90 7.47
C HIS A 63 -17.85 8.94 7.41
N ASP A 64 -17.18 8.70 8.53
CA ASP A 64 -15.71 8.60 8.60
C ASP A 64 -15.30 7.13 8.51
N PRO A 65 -14.77 6.64 7.37
CA PRO A 65 -14.47 5.22 7.25
C PRO A 65 -13.30 4.79 8.14
N ALA A 66 -12.43 5.70 8.58
CA ALA A 66 -11.39 5.37 9.55
C ALA A 66 -11.99 5.15 10.95
N ALA A 67 -13.02 5.91 11.32
CA ALA A 67 -13.76 5.69 12.57
C ALA A 67 -14.61 4.41 12.50
N ASP A 68 -15.26 4.13 11.36
CA ASP A 68 -15.97 2.87 11.15
C ASP A 68 -15.03 1.67 11.26
N LEU A 69 -13.85 1.74 10.63
CA LEU A 69 -12.82 0.71 10.74
C LEU A 69 -12.37 0.49 12.18
N ALA A 70 -12.05 1.56 12.91
CA ALA A 70 -11.66 1.46 14.32
C ALA A 70 -12.73 0.78 15.17
N LYS A 71 -14.00 1.16 14.97
CA LYS A 71 -15.15 0.54 15.67
C LYS A 71 -15.31 -0.94 15.31
N VAL A 72 -15.13 -1.30 14.04
CA VAL A 72 -15.20 -2.69 13.57
C VAL A 72 -14.12 -3.54 14.25
N VAL A 73 -12.87 -3.07 14.25
CA VAL A 73 -11.74 -3.76 14.88
C VAL A 73 -12.00 -3.95 16.38
N GLU A 74 -12.44 -2.89 17.07
CA GLU A 74 -12.78 -2.94 18.50
C GLU A 74 -13.94 -3.91 18.80
N THR A 75 -14.95 -3.96 17.94
CA THR A 75 -16.18 -4.75 18.17
C THR A 75 -15.99 -6.23 17.86
N TYR A 76 -15.22 -6.55 16.82
CA TYR A 76 -15.18 -7.90 16.24
C TYR A 76 -13.83 -8.62 16.37
N ASP A 77 -12.79 -7.96 16.90
CA ASP A 77 -11.45 -8.55 17.12
C ASP A 77 -10.89 -9.23 15.85
N ASN A 78 -11.08 -8.59 14.70
CA ASN A 78 -10.80 -9.13 13.38
C ASN A 78 -9.84 -8.26 12.56
N GLY A 79 -9.02 -7.44 13.22
CA GLY A 79 -8.23 -6.42 12.55
C GLY A 79 -7.23 -6.95 11.53
N VAL A 80 -6.59 -8.10 11.77
CA VAL A 80 -5.71 -8.76 10.79
C VAL A 80 -6.50 -9.17 9.54
N ASP A 81 -7.68 -9.77 9.71
CA ASP A 81 -8.53 -10.20 8.60
C ASP A 81 -9.02 -9.03 7.77
N VAL A 82 -9.37 -7.92 8.42
CA VAL A 82 -9.78 -6.69 7.75
C VAL A 82 -8.61 -6.05 7.02
N LEU A 83 -7.41 -6.04 7.61
CA LEU A 83 -6.20 -5.51 6.96
C LEU A 83 -5.82 -6.33 5.72
N ASP A 84 -5.81 -7.66 5.82
CA ASP A 84 -5.55 -8.56 4.70
C ASP A 84 -6.60 -8.39 3.60
N ALA A 85 -7.88 -8.27 3.99
CA ALA A 85 -8.97 -8.02 3.06
C ALA A 85 -8.83 -6.67 2.35
N LEU A 86 -8.55 -5.58 3.09
CA LEU A 86 -8.32 -4.26 2.51
C LEU A 86 -7.16 -4.28 1.52
N THR A 87 -6.01 -4.79 1.94
CA THR A 87 -4.79 -4.84 1.11
C THR A 87 -5.04 -5.63 -0.17
N THR A 88 -5.73 -6.77 -0.09
CA THR A 88 -6.05 -7.58 -1.27
C THR A 88 -7.17 -6.98 -2.13
N TRP A 89 -8.08 -6.21 -1.54
CA TRP A 89 -9.19 -5.60 -2.27
C TRP A 89 -8.73 -4.56 -3.30
N GLU A 90 -7.54 -4.01 -3.12
CA GLU A 90 -6.93 -3.06 -4.04
C GLU A 90 -6.80 -3.57 -5.49
N PHE A 91 -6.72 -4.89 -5.65
CA PHE A 91 -6.67 -5.55 -6.96
C PHE A 91 -8.03 -5.66 -7.65
N VAL A 92 -9.13 -5.48 -6.90
CA VAL A 92 -10.52 -5.62 -7.32
C VAL A 92 -11.12 -4.23 -7.61
N ASP A 93 -11.04 -3.33 -6.64
CA ASP A 93 -11.65 -2.00 -6.72
C ASP A 93 -10.70 -0.95 -6.09
N PRO A 94 -10.06 -0.10 -6.91
CA PRO A 94 -9.15 0.94 -6.41
C PRO A 94 -9.89 2.09 -5.71
N ASP A 95 -11.23 2.17 -5.75
CA ASP A 95 -12.02 3.13 -4.99
C ASP A 95 -12.46 2.60 -3.61
N TYR A 96 -12.28 1.30 -3.34
CA TYR A 96 -12.66 0.62 -2.09
C TYR A 96 -14.13 0.81 -1.69
N ALA A 97 -15.01 1.14 -2.63
CA ALA A 97 -16.36 1.61 -2.34
C ALA A 97 -17.19 0.54 -1.61
N ALA A 98 -17.12 -0.71 -2.10
CA ALA A 98 -17.80 -1.85 -1.48
C ALA A 98 -17.25 -2.17 -0.07
N MET A 99 -15.93 -2.03 0.12
CA MET A 99 -15.31 -2.25 1.42
C MET A 99 -15.69 -1.17 2.42
N ILE A 100 -15.71 0.10 1.99
CA ILE A 100 -16.13 1.24 2.81
C ILE A 100 -17.60 1.09 3.25
N ASP A 101 -18.51 0.71 2.34
CA ASP A 101 -19.91 0.44 2.69
C ASP A 101 -20.05 -0.75 3.66
N ALA A 102 -19.30 -1.81 3.45
CA ALA A 102 -19.30 -2.98 4.33
C ALA A 102 -18.77 -2.66 5.74
N LEU A 103 -17.71 -1.85 5.85
CA LEU A 103 -17.19 -1.35 7.12
C LEU A 103 -18.24 -0.50 7.85
N HIS A 104 -18.92 0.40 7.14
CA HIS A 104 -19.96 1.24 7.73
C HIS A 104 -21.14 0.41 8.27
N LYS A 105 -21.62 -0.57 7.51
CA LYS A 105 -22.68 -1.50 7.95
C LYS A 105 -22.25 -2.31 9.17
N ALA A 106 -21.01 -2.82 9.17
CA ALA A 106 -20.45 -3.53 10.30
C ALA A 106 -20.32 -2.64 11.55
N ALA A 107 -19.87 -1.40 11.40
CA ALA A 107 -19.87 -0.40 12.46
C ALA A 107 -21.30 -0.09 12.98
N GLY A 108 -22.31 -0.24 12.13
CA GLY A 108 -23.74 -0.17 12.48
C GLY A 108 -24.35 -1.44 13.10
N GLY A 109 -23.58 -2.53 13.23
CA GLY A 109 -24.02 -3.80 13.80
C GLY A 109 -24.43 -4.88 12.79
N ASP A 110 -24.25 -4.64 11.49
CA ASP A 110 -24.44 -5.63 10.43
C ASP A 110 -23.10 -6.04 9.79
N PRO A 111 -22.38 -7.03 10.37
CA PRO A 111 -21.10 -7.50 9.84
C PRO A 111 -21.26 -8.50 8.69
N GLY A 112 -22.48 -8.82 8.26
CA GLY A 112 -22.74 -9.80 7.20
C GLY A 112 -21.97 -9.51 5.91
N PRO A 113 -22.11 -8.30 5.33
CA PRO A 113 -21.40 -7.90 4.12
C PRO A 113 -19.87 -7.97 4.28
N LEU A 114 -19.33 -7.43 5.38
CA LEU A 114 -17.88 -7.41 5.62
C LEU A 114 -17.31 -8.83 5.73
N ARG A 115 -17.97 -9.72 6.47
CA ARG A 115 -17.56 -11.13 6.56
C ARG A 115 -17.58 -11.83 5.20
N GLY A 116 -18.56 -11.50 4.36
CA GLY A 116 -18.63 -12.00 2.98
C GLY A 116 -17.42 -11.57 2.15
N LEU A 117 -17.01 -10.29 2.23
CA LEU A 117 -15.83 -9.77 1.53
C LEU A 117 -14.54 -10.44 2.03
N ILE A 118 -14.36 -10.55 3.34
CA ILE A 118 -13.20 -11.22 3.95
C ILE A 118 -13.11 -12.69 3.49
N ALA A 119 -14.24 -13.41 3.52
CA ALA A 119 -14.28 -14.80 3.06
C ALA A 119 -13.96 -14.93 1.56
N GLY A 120 -14.50 -14.03 0.74
CA GLY A 120 -14.22 -13.98 -0.70
C GLY A 120 -12.75 -13.72 -1.01
N VAL A 121 -12.11 -12.78 -0.31
CA VAL A 121 -10.67 -12.50 -0.42
C VAL A 121 -9.85 -13.73 -0.03
N ARG A 122 -10.17 -14.34 1.12
CA ARG A 122 -9.46 -15.56 1.59
C ARG A 122 -9.57 -16.68 0.57
N GLN A 123 -10.76 -16.90 0.01
CA GLN A 123 -10.96 -17.91 -1.02
C GLN A 123 -10.18 -17.58 -2.30
N GLY A 124 -10.19 -16.33 -2.75
CA GLY A 124 -9.45 -15.88 -3.93
C GLY A 124 -7.93 -15.94 -3.76
N SER A 125 -7.45 -15.89 -2.50
CA SER A 125 -6.04 -15.93 -2.15
C SER A 125 -5.54 -17.33 -1.75
N ALA A 126 -6.42 -18.35 -1.79
CA ALA A 126 -6.13 -19.71 -1.35
C ALA A 126 -5.30 -20.53 -2.37
N ALA A 127 -4.18 -19.96 -2.83
CA ALA A 127 -3.22 -20.69 -3.65
C ALA A 127 -2.54 -21.81 -2.84
N THR A 128 -2.38 -22.98 -3.43
CA THR A 128 -1.60 -24.06 -2.84
C THR A 128 -0.11 -23.68 -2.74
N ALA A 129 0.65 -24.41 -1.93
CA ALA A 129 2.09 -24.14 -1.79
C ALA A 129 2.88 -24.28 -3.11
N ALA A 130 2.41 -25.14 -4.02
CA ALA A 130 3.01 -25.34 -5.33
C ALA A 130 2.67 -24.22 -6.32
N GLU A 131 1.51 -23.58 -6.14
CA GLU A 131 1.11 -22.40 -6.89
C GLU A 131 1.83 -21.17 -6.33
N LEU A 132 2.18 -20.22 -7.19
CA LEU A 132 2.83 -18.96 -6.82
C LEU A 132 4.18 -19.07 -6.08
N SER A 133 4.78 -20.27 -6.00
CA SER A 133 6.05 -20.50 -5.31
C SER A 133 6.03 -20.04 -3.84
N GLN A 134 4.99 -20.42 -3.07
CA GLN A 134 4.81 -19.96 -1.68
C GLN A 134 6.02 -20.21 -0.78
N GLY A 135 6.71 -21.34 -0.95
CA GLY A 135 7.94 -21.64 -0.21
C GLY A 135 9.07 -20.65 -0.51
N LEU A 136 9.25 -20.26 -1.78
CA LEU A 136 10.20 -19.22 -2.18
C LEU A 136 9.78 -17.87 -1.61
N HIS A 137 8.49 -17.52 -1.71
CA HIS A 137 7.94 -16.28 -1.18
C HIS A 137 8.22 -16.14 0.33
N ALA A 138 7.87 -17.16 1.12
CA ALA A 138 8.14 -17.20 2.56
C ALA A 138 9.63 -17.10 2.86
N SER A 139 10.48 -17.83 2.11
CA SER A 139 11.93 -17.76 2.32
C SER A 139 12.51 -16.38 2.07
N THR A 140 12.08 -15.70 1.01
CA THR A 140 12.52 -14.33 0.70
C THR A 140 12.08 -13.35 1.79
N LEU A 141 10.79 -13.40 2.19
CA LEU A 141 10.28 -12.55 3.25
C LEU A 141 11.06 -12.73 4.56
N CYS A 142 11.27 -13.97 4.99
CA CYS A 142 11.92 -14.22 6.28
C CYS A 142 13.42 -13.96 6.27
N LEU A 143 14.10 -14.08 5.13
CA LEU A 143 15.54 -13.81 5.01
C LEU A 143 15.87 -12.32 4.86
N ASP A 144 15.08 -11.59 4.06
CA ASP A 144 15.33 -10.19 3.75
C ASP A 144 14.61 -9.23 4.71
N GLY A 145 13.54 -9.71 5.36
CA GLY A 145 12.73 -8.95 6.28
C GLY A 145 13.50 -8.47 7.51
N ARG A 146 13.15 -7.28 7.97
CA ARG A 146 13.53 -6.76 9.29
C ARG A 146 12.27 -6.76 10.16
N TYR A 147 12.36 -7.37 11.33
CA TYR A 147 11.25 -7.58 12.26
C TYR A 147 11.58 -6.95 13.63
N PRO A 148 10.62 -6.87 14.56
CA PRO A 148 10.90 -6.36 15.91
C PRO A 148 12.05 -7.06 16.63
N TRP A 149 12.25 -8.36 16.35
CA TRP A 149 13.36 -9.14 16.90
C TRP A 149 14.68 -9.04 16.10
N GLY A 150 14.76 -8.20 15.07
CA GLY A 150 15.90 -8.13 14.16
C GLY A 150 15.67 -8.93 12.88
N ARG A 151 16.58 -9.84 12.53
CA ARG A 151 16.56 -10.55 11.23
C ARG A 151 16.61 -12.07 11.42
N SER A 152 16.74 -12.79 10.31
CA SER A 152 16.79 -14.26 10.28
C SER A 152 17.93 -14.87 11.12
N ASP A 153 18.98 -14.11 11.45
CA ASP A 153 20.11 -14.53 12.29
C ASP A 153 19.84 -14.42 13.80
N THR A 154 18.77 -13.74 14.22
CA THR A 154 18.32 -13.70 15.62
C THR A 154 17.89 -15.09 16.09
N PRO A 155 18.30 -15.56 17.30
CA PRO A 155 17.84 -16.82 17.88
C PRO A 155 16.32 -16.89 17.97
N VAL A 156 15.72 -17.98 17.47
CA VAL A 156 14.25 -18.17 17.42
C VAL A 156 13.62 -18.01 18.81
N ALA A 157 14.26 -18.55 19.84
CA ALA A 157 13.77 -18.49 21.23
C ALA A 157 13.62 -17.06 21.80
N ALA A 158 14.31 -16.06 21.23
CA ALA A 158 14.25 -14.68 21.70
C ALA A 158 13.22 -13.82 20.95
N ARG A 159 12.61 -14.35 19.87
CA ARG A 159 11.80 -13.52 18.96
C ARG A 159 10.42 -13.17 19.51
N GLN A 160 9.80 -14.10 20.23
CA GLN A 160 8.48 -13.89 20.84
C GLN A 160 8.51 -12.76 21.87
N GLU A 161 9.45 -12.80 22.82
CA GLU A 161 9.61 -11.76 23.83
C GLU A 161 9.90 -10.39 23.20
N ALA A 162 10.74 -10.34 22.15
CA ALA A 162 11.02 -9.11 21.44
C ALA A 162 9.79 -8.55 20.69
N LEU A 163 8.94 -9.42 20.14
CA LEU A 163 7.68 -9.02 19.51
C LEU A 163 6.69 -8.47 20.54
N GLU A 164 6.52 -9.15 21.68
CA GLU A 164 5.66 -8.70 22.77
C GLU A 164 6.10 -7.35 23.31
N LYS A 165 7.41 -7.18 23.54
CA LYS A 165 7.98 -5.89 23.95
C LYS A 165 7.69 -4.79 22.94
N ALA A 166 7.92 -5.04 21.65
CA ALA A 166 7.64 -4.05 20.62
C ALA A 166 6.15 -3.70 20.55
N GLY A 167 5.26 -4.69 20.70
CA GLY A 167 3.82 -4.47 20.80
C GLY A 167 3.42 -3.57 21.97
N ALA A 168 4.05 -3.76 23.14
CA ALA A 168 3.82 -2.94 24.33
C ALA A 168 4.32 -1.49 24.20
N GLU A 169 5.27 -1.23 23.30
CA GLU A 169 5.82 0.11 23.01
C GLU A 169 4.99 0.87 21.96
N LEU A 170 4.07 0.19 21.23
CA LEU A 170 3.24 0.84 20.22
C LEU A 170 2.24 1.81 20.83
N THR A 171 2.03 2.91 20.13
CA THR A 171 0.99 3.91 20.45
C THR A 171 -0.11 3.90 19.39
N PRO A 172 -1.30 4.45 19.68
CA PRO A 172 -2.33 4.66 18.66
C PRO A 172 -1.88 5.43 17.42
N ALA A 173 -0.79 6.19 17.49
CA ALA A 173 -0.21 6.87 16.34
C ALA A 173 0.52 5.91 15.38
N ASP A 174 0.94 4.74 15.87
CA ASP A 174 1.68 3.73 15.12
C ASP A 174 0.76 2.74 14.40
N TYR A 175 -0.40 2.43 14.97
CA TYR A 175 -1.33 1.43 14.43
C TYR A 175 -2.72 1.97 14.03
N GLY A 176 -3.08 3.21 14.41
CA GLY A 176 -4.43 3.70 14.15
C GLY A 176 -4.73 3.81 12.65
N PRO A 177 -5.91 3.37 12.17
CA PRO A 177 -7.14 3.06 12.92
C PRO A 177 -7.32 1.59 13.40
N PHE A 178 -6.30 0.74 13.32
CA PHE A 178 -6.34 -0.61 13.89
C PHE A 178 -5.97 -0.60 15.38
N ASP A 179 -5.44 -1.71 15.88
CA ASP A 179 -4.93 -1.90 17.23
C ASP A 179 -3.51 -2.51 17.23
N ALA A 180 -2.89 -2.58 18.41
CA ALA A 180 -1.55 -3.14 18.58
C ALA A 180 -1.49 -4.64 18.22
N THR A 181 -2.58 -5.38 18.47
CA THR A 181 -2.71 -6.81 18.12
C THR A 181 -2.60 -7.00 16.60
N THR A 182 -3.29 -6.16 15.83
CA THR A 182 -3.22 -6.17 14.36
C THR A 182 -1.81 -5.85 13.88
N ALA A 183 -1.18 -4.83 14.47
CA ALA A 183 0.18 -4.43 14.09
C ALA A 183 1.26 -5.48 14.40
N THR A 184 0.99 -6.42 15.31
CA THR A 184 1.89 -7.51 15.68
C THR A 184 1.44 -8.88 15.15
N GLY A 185 0.25 -8.95 14.54
CA GLY A 185 -0.39 -10.18 14.07
C GLY A 185 -0.30 -10.42 12.55
N LEU A 186 0.52 -9.66 11.83
CA LEU A 186 0.62 -9.76 10.36
C LEU A 186 1.09 -11.15 9.92
N GLY A 187 0.51 -11.69 8.83
CA GLY A 187 0.82 -13.04 8.35
C GLY A 187 2.31 -13.29 8.07
N SER A 188 3.02 -12.30 7.51
CA SER A 188 4.48 -12.37 7.30
C SER A 188 5.27 -12.36 8.61
N MET A 189 4.79 -11.64 9.63
CA MET A 189 5.40 -11.60 10.95
C MET A 189 5.24 -12.95 11.65
N LEU A 190 4.03 -13.50 11.67
CA LEU A 190 3.75 -14.81 12.27
C LEU A 190 4.48 -15.95 11.54
N SER A 191 4.53 -15.90 10.21
CA SER A 191 5.26 -16.89 9.41
C SER A 191 6.76 -16.87 9.72
N CYS A 192 7.35 -15.69 9.88
CA CYS A 192 8.79 -15.54 10.07
C CYS A 192 9.26 -15.60 11.53
N LEU A 193 8.33 -15.46 12.49
CA LEU A 193 8.60 -15.63 13.91
C LEU A 193 9.27 -16.98 14.21
N HIS A 194 8.82 -18.05 13.55
CA HIS A 194 9.34 -19.41 13.72
C HIS A 194 10.34 -19.84 12.64
N TRP A 195 10.71 -18.96 11.70
CA TRP A 195 11.65 -19.31 10.63
C TRP A 195 13.01 -19.72 11.20
N PRO A 196 13.62 -20.83 10.73
CA PRO A 196 14.91 -21.29 11.24
C PRO A 196 15.97 -20.20 11.25
N ARG A 197 16.78 -20.19 12.31
CA ARG A 197 17.90 -19.25 12.40
C ARG A 197 18.84 -19.46 11.21
N THR A 198 18.96 -18.45 10.37
CA THR A 198 19.71 -18.50 9.11
C THR A 198 20.60 -17.27 9.03
N PRO A 199 21.84 -17.36 8.52
CA PRO A 199 22.68 -16.18 8.31
C PRO A 199 21.96 -15.15 7.44
N ALA A 200 21.85 -13.93 7.95
CA ALA A 200 21.21 -12.84 7.22
C ALA A 200 22.25 -12.12 6.33
N PRO A 201 21.93 -11.82 5.06
CA PRO A 201 22.86 -11.15 4.14
C PRO A 201 23.27 -9.77 4.68
N GLN A 202 24.47 -9.30 4.36
CA GLN A 202 24.88 -7.94 4.75
C GLN A 202 24.06 -6.91 4.00
N LEU A 203 23.49 -5.94 4.72
CA LEU A 203 22.77 -4.83 4.11
C LEU A 203 23.74 -3.72 3.72
N PRO A 204 23.49 -3.00 2.62
CA PRO A 204 24.25 -1.81 2.31
C PRO A 204 24.06 -0.76 3.44
N PRO A 205 25.03 0.17 3.61
CA PRO A 205 24.86 1.29 4.52
C PRO A 205 23.56 2.04 4.21
N GLU A 206 22.84 2.49 5.23
CA GLU A 206 21.52 3.13 5.06
C GLU A 206 21.56 4.36 4.14
N HIS A 207 22.69 5.06 4.12
CA HIS A 207 22.89 6.22 3.28
C HIS A 207 23.46 5.89 1.88
N ARG A 208 23.66 4.60 1.55
CA ARG A 208 24.13 4.19 0.23
C ARG A 208 23.10 4.62 -0.81
N ARG A 209 23.54 5.46 -1.75
CA ARG A 209 22.73 5.90 -2.88
C ARG A 209 22.92 4.97 -4.07
N LEU A 210 21.89 4.83 -4.89
CA LEU A 210 22.04 4.21 -6.20
C LEU A 210 23.02 5.02 -7.06
N PRO A 211 23.72 4.38 -8.02
CA PRO A 211 24.56 5.09 -8.99
C PRO A 211 23.77 6.18 -9.71
N GLY A 212 24.47 7.13 -10.32
CA GLY A 212 23.89 8.24 -11.09
C GLY A 212 23.21 7.85 -12.41
N ILE A 213 22.48 6.74 -12.43
CA ILE A 213 21.67 6.26 -13.55
C ILE A 213 20.24 6.83 -13.43
N PRO A 214 19.59 7.20 -14.55
CA PRO A 214 18.18 7.54 -14.54
C PRO A 214 17.34 6.38 -13.99
N VAL A 215 16.36 6.69 -13.15
CA VAL A 215 15.40 5.72 -12.61
C VAL A 215 14.00 6.30 -12.70
N LEU A 216 13.01 5.48 -13.04
CA LEU A 216 11.60 5.83 -12.88
C LEU A 216 11.07 5.09 -11.64
N LEU A 217 10.51 5.85 -10.71
CA LEU A 217 9.73 5.34 -9.58
C LEU A 217 8.26 5.62 -9.90
N LEU A 218 7.44 4.57 -9.90
CA LEU A 218 6.06 4.61 -10.36
C LEU A 218 5.16 3.96 -9.30
N GLY A 219 4.08 4.63 -8.91
CA GLY A 219 3.14 4.12 -7.91
C GLY A 219 1.74 4.71 -8.05
N GLY A 220 0.76 4.04 -7.46
CA GLY A 220 -0.60 4.55 -7.29
C GLY A 220 -0.71 5.38 -6.01
N ASP A 221 -1.67 6.30 -5.94
CA ASP A 221 -1.96 7.05 -4.71
C ASP A 221 -2.85 6.28 -3.73
N ARG A 222 -3.30 5.07 -4.09
CA ARG A 222 -4.15 4.20 -3.24
C ARG A 222 -3.62 2.78 -3.07
N ASP A 223 -2.33 2.61 -3.29
CA ASP A 223 -1.62 1.34 -3.17
C ASP A 223 -1.36 1.02 -1.69
N LEU A 224 -1.98 -0.05 -1.19
CA LEU A 224 -1.80 -0.54 0.17
C LEU A 224 -0.65 -1.57 0.27
N SER A 225 -0.29 -2.24 -0.83
CA SER A 225 0.83 -3.20 -0.83
C SER A 225 2.20 -2.53 -0.86
N THR A 226 2.33 -1.42 -1.59
CA THR A 226 3.54 -0.61 -1.71
C THR A 226 3.22 0.88 -1.62
N PRO A 227 3.01 1.40 -0.39
CA PRO A 227 2.53 2.77 -0.17
C PRO A 227 3.41 3.86 -0.75
N LEU A 228 2.79 5.02 -0.98
CA LEU A 228 3.45 6.18 -1.58
C LEU A 228 4.62 6.70 -0.72
N GLU A 229 4.55 6.54 0.60
CA GLU A 229 5.63 6.83 1.53
C GLU A 229 6.90 6.06 1.18
N TRP A 230 6.77 4.77 0.87
CA TRP A 230 7.91 3.91 0.49
C TRP A 230 8.50 4.33 -0.86
N LEU A 231 7.66 4.77 -1.79
CA LEU A 231 8.10 5.32 -3.07
C LEU A 231 8.99 6.56 -2.86
N TYR A 232 8.61 7.45 -1.94
CA TYR A 232 9.37 8.65 -1.61
C TYR A 232 10.61 8.35 -0.76
N ASP A 233 10.58 7.36 0.11
CA ASP A 233 11.78 6.87 0.79
C ASP A 233 12.80 6.33 -0.21
N GLN A 234 12.36 5.56 -1.20
CA GLN A 234 13.21 5.10 -2.28
C GLN A 234 13.76 6.25 -3.13
N LYS A 235 12.97 7.33 -3.34
CA LYS A 235 13.43 8.54 -4.03
C LYS A 235 14.60 9.21 -3.30
N LYS A 236 14.62 9.24 -1.96
CA LYS A 236 15.75 9.80 -1.18
C LYS A 236 17.07 9.07 -1.46
N LEU A 237 17.00 7.78 -1.80
CA LEU A 237 18.14 6.92 -2.11
C LEU A 237 18.54 6.92 -3.59
N THR A 238 17.74 7.54 -4.45
CA THR A 238 17.88 7.47 -5.90
C THR A 238 18.06 8.87 -6.51
N PRO A 239 19.32 9.35 -6.66
CA PRO A 239 19.60 10.74 -6.99
C PRO A 239 18.89 11.23 -8.26
N ARG A 240 18.84 10.40 -9.30
CA ARG A 240 18.23 10.73 -10.60
C ARG A 240 16.84 10.11 -10.80
N ALA A 241 16.15 9.72 -9.74
CA ALA A 241 14.79 9.21 -9.88
C ALA A 241 13.81 10.30 -10.33
N ARG A 242 12.95 9.96 -11.28
CA ARG A 242 11.70 10.65 -11.55
C ARG A 242 10.58 9.88 -10.86
N VAL A 243 9.75 10.56 -10.09
CA VAL A 243 8.57 9.97 -9.45
C VAL A 243 7.35 10.27 -10.31
N VAL A 244 6.54 9.26 -10.59
CA VAL A 244 5.22 9.41 -11.20
C VAL A 244 4.20 8.71 -10.30
N VAL A 245 3.24 9.50 -9.82
CA VAL A 245 2.09 9.01 -9.07
C VAL A 245 0.88 8.98 -10.00
N VAL A 246 0.18 7.86 -10.07
CA VAL A 246 -1.02 7.69 -10.91
C VAL A 246 -2.26 7.91 -10.04
N PRO A 247 -3.00 9.03 -10.23
CA PRO A 247 -4.13 9.34 -9.35
C PRO A 247 -5.30 8.36 -9.49
N GLY A 248 -5.88 7.99 -8.36
CA GLY A 248 -6.97 7.03 -8.26
C GLY A 248 -6.59 5.59 -8.62
N ALA A 249 -5.30 5.28 -8.71
CA ALA A 249 -4.82 3.93 -8.95
C ALA A 249 -4.31 3.30 -7.66
N ALA A 250 -4.58 2.02 -7.49
CA ALA A 250 -3.99 1.20 -6.44
C ALA A 250 -2.76 0.45 -6.97
N HIS A 251 -2.51 -0.76 -6.48
CA HIS A 251 -1.35 -1.54 -6.87
C HIS A 251 -1.30 -1.93 -8.35
N SER A 252 -0.09 -2.14 -8.87
CA SER A 252 0.17 -2.56 -10.25
C SER A 252 -0.34 -1.59 -11.34
N VAL A 253 0.05 -0.31 -11.24
CA VAL A 253 -0.48 0.77 -12.11
C VAL A 253 -0.25 0.60 -13.62
N GLN A 254 0.66 -0.26 -14.07
CA GLN A 254 0.86 -0.50 -15.51
C GLN A 254 -0.25 -1.38 -16.10
N THR A 255 -0.76 -2.34 -15.32
CA THR A 255 -1.73 -3.36 -15.78
C THR A 255 -3.14 -3.10 -15.27
N ARG A 256 -3.30 -2.48 -14.10
CA ARG A 256 -4.61 -2.33 -13.44
C ARG A 256 -5.15 -0.91 -13.40
N ALA A 257 -4.32 0.11 -13.60
CA ALA A 257 -4.82 1.49 -13.59
C ALA A 257 -5.75 1.73 -14.79
N VAL A 258 -6.89 2.36 -14.51
CA VAL A 258 -7.85 2.81 -15.53
C VAL A 258 -7.21 3.83 -16.48
N SER A 259 -6.38 4.73 -15.95
CA SER A 259 -5.69 5.73 -16.76
C SER A 259 -4.37 5.21 -17.34
N ASP A 260 -4.02 5.64 -18.55
CA ASP A 260 -2.78 5.29 -19.24
C ASP A 260 -1.53 6.01 -18.70
N LYS A 261 -1.67 6.90 -17.71
CA LYS A 261 -0.55 7.72 -17.21
C LYS A 261 0.66 6.90 -16.77
N GLY A 262 0.43 5.76 -16.11
CA GLY A 262 1.51 4.86 -15.71
C GLY A 262 2.24 4.24 -16.90
N ARG A 263 1.48 3.73 -17.89
CA ARG A 263 2.03 3.16 -19.13
C ARG A 263 2.78 4.22 -19.95
N GLN A 264 2.20 5.40 -20.10
CA GLN A 264 2.84 6.51 -20.82
C GLN A 264 4.14 6.94 -20.13
N ALA A 265 4.16 7.02 -18.79
CA ALA A 265 5.37 7.36 -18.05
C ALA A 265 6.51 6.37 -18.27
N VAL A 266 6.19 5.06 -18.36
CA VAL A 266 7.16 4.01 -18.72
C VAL A 266 7.61 4.17 -20.17
N PHE A 267 6.69 4.34 -21.10
CA PHE A 267 7.00 4.54 -22.53
C PHE A 267 7.96 5.73 -22.72
N ASP A 268 7.63 6.90 -22.17
CA ASP A 268 8.46 8.11 -22.25
C ASP A 268 9.82 7.96 -21.56
N PHE A 269 9.92 7.08 -20.56
CA PHE A 269 11.17 6.81 -19.86
C PHE A 269 12.15 5.98 -20.69
N LEU A 270 11.61 5.01 -21.42
CA LEU A 270 12.39 4.03 -22.17
C LEU A 270 12.80 4.53 -23.56
N LEU A 271 12.12 5.54 -24.09
CA LEU A 271 12.52 6.16 -25.33
C LEU A 271 13.87 6.88 -25.21
N PRO A 272 14.75 6.78 -26.22
CA PRO A 272 15.97 7.57 -26.28
C PRO A 272 15.62 9.06 -26.21
N ARG A 273 16.35 9.81 -25.38
CA ARG A 273 16.30 11.26 -25.38
C ARG A 273 17.35 11.84 -26.30
#